data_AF-A0A535WNS5-F1
#
_entry.id   AF-A0A535WNS5-F1
#
_cell.length_a   1.000
_cell.length_b   1.000
_cell.length_c   1.000
_cell.angle_alpha   90.00
_cell.angle_beta   90.00
_cell.angle_gamma   90.00
#
_symmetry.space_group_name_H-M   'P 1'
#
loop_
_entity.id
_entity.type
_entity.pdbx_description
1 polymer ?
#
loop_
_entity_poly.entity_id
_entity_poly.type
_entity_poly.pdbx_seq_one_letter_code
_entity_poly.pdbx_strand_id
1 'polypeptide(L)'
;MRAGMAFDQRRGVIVMYGGEGATTAFTDTWTWDGADWTLQNPATSPPTRHFASMAYDAATGNTVLFGGSMPGVRLNDTWTWDGTTWTKQTADPPAASGWSYMTYDPAVKQIVAFVYFGLDNHAPAGYTITWDGSRWTDRTNASQPSPRADVGIAYDQVTGQVVLYGGTFDQPQPFAETWVWDGSTWSLWSPAAGA
;
A
#
# COMPACT_ATOMS: atom_id res chain seq x y z
N MET A 1 -2.27 14.75 7.84
CA MET A 1 -2.08 13.29 7.62
C MET A 1 -2.12 13.03 6.11
N ARG A 2 -1.58 11.92 5.60
CA ARG A 2 -1.27 11.79 4.15
C ARG A 2 -2.47 11.26 3.33
N ALA A 3 -2.62 11.80 2.12
CA ALA A 3 -3.48 11.24 1.06
C ALA A 3 -2.81 9.99 0.45
N GLY A 4 -3.61 9.14 -0.19
CA GLY A 4 -3.10 8.03 -1.01
C GLY A 4 -2.74 8.54 -2.40
N MET A 5 -1.62 8.09 -2.96
CA MET A 5 -1.20 8.43 -4.32
C MET A 5 -0.60 7.22 -5.03
N ALA A 6 -0.92 7.06 -6.32
CA ALA A 6 -0.29 6.05 -7.18
C ALA A 6 -0.20 6.55 -8.62
N PHE A 7 0.84 6.11 -9.34
CA PHE A 7 0.94 6.35 -10.78
C PHE A 7 0.16 5.28 -11.55
N ASP A 8 -0.93 5.68 -12.21
CA ASP A 8 -1.71 4.84 -13.11
C ASP A 8 -1.02 4.78 -14.47
N GLN A 9 -0.22 3.74 -14.67
CA GLN A 9 0.64 3.61 -15.84
C GLN A 9 -0.14 3.54 -17.16
N ARG A 10 -1.32 2.90 -17.17
CA ARG A 10 -2.13 2.79 -18.40
C ARG A 10 -2.66 4.13 -18.86
N ARG A 11 -2.95 5.03 -17.92
CA ARG A 11 -3.50 6.35 -18.21
C ARG A 11 -2.45 7.44 -18.25
N GLY A 12 -1.24 7.16 -17.75
CA GLY A 12 -0.15 8.13 -17.69
C GLY A 12 -0.41 9.25 -16.69
N VAL A 13 -1.15 8.98 -15.61
CA VAL A 13 -1.53 9.99 -14.61
C VAL A 13 -1.16 9.56 -13.20
N ILE A 14 -0.91 10.53 -12.32
CA ILE A 14 -0.92 10.27 -10.89
C ILE A 14 -2.36 10.39 -10.39
N VAL A 15 -2.86 9.37 -9.70
CA VAL A 15 -4.16 9.41 -9.00
C VAL A 15 -3.89 9.73 -7.54
N MET A 16 -4.60 10.70 -6.99
CA MET A 16 -4.59 11.05 -5.57
C MET A 16 -6.01 10.92 -5.00
N TYR A 17 -6.11 10.39 -3.78
CA TYR A 17 -7.39 10.25 -3.09
C TYR A 17 -7.31 10.60 -1.60
N GLY A 18 -8.30 11.37 -1.14
CA GLY A 18 -8.55 11.65 0.27
C GLY A 18 -7.46 12.46 0.95
N GLY A 19 -7.15 12.10 2.20
CA GLY A 19 -6.26 12.88 3.06
C GLY A 19 -7.02 13.79 4.03
N GLU A 20 -6.29 14.64 4.73
CA GLU A 20 -6.84 15.48 5.79
C GLU A 20 -6.13 16.84 5.85
N GLY A 21 -6.94 17.91 5.79
CA GLY A 21 -6.56 19.28 6.10
C GLY A 21 -6.74 19.61 7.58
N ALA A 22 -6.56 20.87 7.96
CA ALA A 22 -6.55 21.26 9.38
C ALA A 22 -7.85 20.95 10.16
N THR A 23 -8.99 20.90 9.46
CA THR A 23 -10.31 20.72 10.07
C THR A 23 -11.23 19.77 9.30
N THR A 24 -10.76 19.26 8.16
CA THR A 24 -11.59 18.49 7.22
C THR A 24 -10.81 17.33 6.64
N ALA A 25 -11.43 16.17 6.57
CA ALA A 25 -10.90 15.03 5.84
C ALA A 25 -11.60 14.95 4.48
N PHE A 26 -10.84 14.61 3.44
CA PHE A 26 -11.26 14.74 2.05
C PHE A 26 -11.74 13.40 1.46
N THR A 27 -12.58 13.49 0.42
CA THR A 27 -13.16 12.36 -0.35
C THR A 27 -12.97 12.53 -1.84
N ASP A 28 -12.22 13.53 -2.24
CA ASP A 28 -12.00 13.90 -3.63
C ASP A 28 -10.98 12.96 -4.27
N THR A 29 -11.16 12.79 -5.59
CA THR A 29 -10.21 12.10 -6.45
C THR A 29 -9.62 13.13 -7.38
N TRP A 30 -8.30 13.23 -7.41
CA TRP A 30 -7.58 14.11 -8.32
C TRP A 30 -6.67 13.30 -9.23
N THR A 31 -6.54 13.73 -10.48
CA THR A 31 -5.56 13.17 -11.42
C THR A 31 -4.60 14.25 -11.87
N TRP A 32 -3.31 13.94 -11.93
CA TRP A 32 -2.29 14.80 -12.52
C TRP A 32 -1.72 14.17 -13.78
N ASP A 33 -1.70 14.94 -14.87
CA ASP A 33 -1.34 14.46 -16.22
C ASP A 33 0.12 14.76 -16.63
N GLY A 34 0.91 15.37 -15.75
CA GLY A 34 2.22 15.91 -16.10
C GLY A 34 2.30 17.43 -16.02
N ALA A 35 1.17 18.11 -16.13
CA ALA A 35 1.07 19.56 -16.16
C ALA A 35 0.10 20.07 -15.10
N ASP A 36 -1.12 19.53 -15.06
CA ASP A 36 -2.23 20.08 -14.28
C ASP A 36 -2.94 19.02 -13.43
N TRP A 37 -3.49 19.49 -12.30
CA TRP A 37 -4.38 18.68 -11.46
C TRP A 37 -5.82 18.85 -11.91
N THR A 38 -6.51 17.75 -12.17
CA THR A 38 -7.93 17.71 -12.52
C THR A 38 -8.74 17.00 -11.44
N LEU A 39 -9.77 17.67 -10.91
CA LEU A 39 -10.73 17.08 -10.00
C LEU A 39 -11.66 16.13 -10.77
N GLN A 40 -11.70 14.87 -10.34
CA GLN A 40 -12.59 13.85 -10.89
C GLN A 40 -13.90 13.80 -10.12
N ASN A 41 -15.00 13.50 -10.84
CA ASN A 41 -16.35 13.41 -10.28
C ASN A 41 -16.94 12.01 -10.51
N PRO A 42 -16.43 10.97 -9.84
CA PRO A 42 -16.88 9.61 -10.07
C PRO A 42 -18.28 9.37 -9.51
N ALA A 43 -19.03 8.46 -10.14
CA ALA A 43 -20.39 8.10 -9.70
C ALA A 43 -20.38 7.41 -8.33
N THR A 44 -19.29 6.72 -8.02
CA THR A 44 -19.03 6.05 -6.74
C THR A 44 -17.65 6.43 -6.23
N SER A 45 -17.53 6.60 -4.92
CA SER A 45 -16.29 7.00 -4.25
C SER A 45 -16.16 6.27 -2.91
N PRO A 46 -14.93 5.98 -2.45
CA PRO A 46 -14.72 5.54 -1.08
C PRO A 46 -15.24 6.57 -0.06
N PRO A 47 -15.47 6.19 1.20
CA PRO A 47 -15.64 7.16 2.28
C PRO A 47 -14.36 7.94 2.54
N THR A 48 -14.50 9.04 3.28
CA THR A 48 -13.41 9.88 3.77
C THR A 48 -12.37 9.04 4.50
N ARG A 49 -11.09 9.21 4.13
CA ARG A 49 -9.99 8.46 4.76
C ARG A 49 -8.66 9.16 4.56
N HIS A 50 -7.75 8.93 5.51
CA HIS A 50 -6.33 9.31 5.45
C HIS A 50 -5.46 8.08 5.72
N PHE A 51 -4.18 8.12 5.36
CA PHE A 51 -3.24 6.98 5.43
C PHE A 51 -3.67 5.75 4.62
N ALA A 52 -4.58 5.91 3.66
CA ALA A 52 -4.89 4.84 2.72
C ALA A 52 -3.70 4.61 1.79
N SER A 53 -3.44 3.34 1.48
CA SER A 53 -2.32 2.94 0.63
C SER A 53 -2.83 2.70 -0.77
N MET A 54 -2.06 3.13 -1.78
CA MET A 54 -2.45 3.01 -3.17
C MET A 54 -1.32 2.41 -4.00
N ALA A 55 -1.68 1.51 -4.91
CA ALA A 55 -0.77 0.96 -5.91
C ALA A 55 -1.53 0.66 -7.21
N TYR A 56 -0.85 0.79 -8.34
CA TYR A 56 -1.42 0.44 -9.63
C TYR A 56 -1.23 -1.04 -9.92
N ASP A 57 -2.32 -1.77 -10.14
CA ASP A 57 -2.30 -3.16 -10.55
C ASP A 57 -2.29 -3.22 -12.09
N ALA A 58 -1.10 -3.47 -12.65
CA ALA A 58 -0.94 -3.52 -14.10
C ALA A 58 -1.62 -4.74 -14.75
N ALA A 59 -1.95 -5.79 -14.00
CA ALA A 59 -2.64 -6.97 -14.55
C ALA A 59 -4.12 -6.68 -14.82
N THR A 60 -4.77 -5.92 -13.93
CA THR A 60 -6.18 -5.52 -14.11
C THR A 60 -6.34 -4.15 -14.76
N GLY A 61 -5.29 -3.34 -14.77
CA GLY A 61 -5.29 -1.99 -15.32
C GLY A 61 -5.97 -0.95 -14.42
N ASN A 62 -6.09 -1.26 -13.12
CA ASN A 62 -6.79 -0.47 -12.13
C ASN A 62 -5.84 0.05 -11.05
N THR A 63 -6.14 1.22 -10.50
CA THR A 63 -5.48 1.68 -9.27
C THR A 63 -6.22 1.09 -8.06
N VAL A 64 -5.51 0.41 -7.17
CA VAL A 64 -6.06 -0.19 -5.95
C VAL A 64 -5.82 0.74 -4.78
N LEU A 65 -6.86 0.99 -4.00
CA LEU A 65 -6.82 1.66 -2.70
C LEU A 65 -7.16 0.65 -1.60
N PHE A 66 -6.35 0.62 -0.55
CA PHE A 66 -6.54 -0.29 0.58
C PHE A 66 -6.48 0.45 1.92
N GLY A 67 -7.44 0.13 2.78
CA GLY A 67 -7.45 0.52 4.19
C GLY A 67 -7.43 2.03 4.42
N GLY A 68 -6.57 2.47 5.34
CA GLY A 68 -6.54 3.84 5.87
C GLY A 68 -7.41 3.98 7.12
N SER A 69 -7.68 5.22 7.50
CA SER A 69 -8.45 5.54 8.72
C SER A 69 -9.37 6.72 8.50
N MET A 70 -10.47 6.73 9.26
CA MET A 70 -11.34 7.87 9.50
C MET A 70 -11.37 8.16 11.02
N PRO A 71 -11.88 9.31 11.48
CA PRO A 71 -11.94 9.60 12.91
C PRO A 71 -12.61 8.46 13.70
N GLY A 72 -11.85 7.84 14.60
CA GLY A 72 -12.31 6.75 15.46
C GLY A 72 -12.45 5.37 14.81
N VAL A 73 -12.17 5.22 13.51
CA VAL A 73 -12.34 3.93 12.80
C VAL A 73 -11.18 3.67 11.85
N ARG A 74 -10.53 2.52 12.01
CA ARG A 74 -9.57 1.98 11.03
C ARG A 74 -10.33 1.22 9.95
N LEU A 75 -9.90 1.39 8.71
CA LEU A 75 -10.52 0.76 7.54
C LEU A 75 -9.65 -0.39 7.04
N ASN A 76 -10.29 -1.43 6.56
CA ASN A 76 -9.68 -2.57 5.88
C ASN A 76 -10.41 -2.91 4.57
N ASP A 77 -11.22 -2.00 4.04
CA ASP A 77 -11.88 -2.21 2.76
C ASP A 77 -10.91 -1.96 1.59
N THR A 78 -11.27 -2.52 0.44
CA THR A 78 -10.51 -2.38 -0.81
C THR A 78 -11.39 -1.71 -1.85
N TRP A 79 -10.82 -0.76 -2.57
CA TRP A 79 -11.47 -0.07 -3.69
C TRP A 79 -10.57 -0.12 -4.92
N THR A 80 -11.17 -0.21 -6.10
CA THR A 80 -10.45 -0.15 -7.38
C THR A 80 -10.93 1.02 -8.22
N TRP A 81 -10.00 1.75 -8.82
CA TRP A 81 -10.25 2.85 -9.74
C TRP A 81 -9.97 2.40 -11.16
N ASP A 82 -10.97 2.50 -12.02
CA ASP A 82 -10.90 2.11 -13.43
C ASP A 82 -10.62 3.30 -14.38
N GLY A 83 -10.18 4.43 -13.84
CA GLY A 83 -10.02 5.68 -14.60
C GLY A 83 -11.22 6.59 -14.61
N THR A 84 -12.39 6.10 -14.21
CA THR A 84 -13.64 6.86 -14.27
C THR A 84 -14.46 6.75 -12.99
N THR A 85 -14.46 5.59 -12.33
CA THR A 85 -15.21 5.39 -11.09
C THR A 85 -14.49 4.45 -10.12
N TRP A 86 -14.83 4.57 -8.84
CA TRP A 86 -14.34 3.66 -7.80
C TRP A 86 -15.31 2.52 -7.56
N THR A 87 -14.84 1.28 -7.57
CA THR A 87 -15.66 0.11 -7.22
C THR A 87 -15.18 -0.50 -5.91
N LYS A 88 -16.07 -0.62 -4.93
CA LYS A 88 -15.78 -1.32 -3.67
C LYS A 88 -15.66 -2.81 -3.97
N GLN A 89 -14.54 -3.41 -3.59
CA GLN A 89 -14.34 -4.84 -3.72
C GLN A 89 -14.91 -5.56 -2.48
N THR A 90 -15.47 -6.76 -2.70
CA THR A 90 -16.07 -7.58 -1.64
C THR A 90 -15.09 -8.54 -0.99
N ALA A 91 -13.85 -8.59 -1.47
CA ALA A 91 -12.82 -9.45 -0.91
C ALA A 91 -12.35 -8.88 0.43
N ASP A 92 -12.75 -9.53 1.52
CA ASP A 92 -12.25 -9.21 2.85
C ASP A 92 -10.74 -9.50 2.92
N PRO A 93 -9.90 -8.53 3.29
CA PRO A 93 -8.50 -8.83 3.51
C PRO A 93 -8.34 -9.75 4.73
N PRO A 94 -7.36 -10.66 4.71
CA PRO A 94 -7.10 -11.55 5.83
C PRO A 94 -6.48 -10.83 7.03
N ALA A 95 -5.93 -9.63 6.84
CA ALA A 95 -5.28 -8.84 7.89
C ALA A 95 -6.23 -7.82 8.52
N ALA A 96 -6.06 -7.62 9.83
CA ALA A 96 -6.70 -6.52 10.56
C ALA A 96 -6.28 -5.16 9.97
N SER A 97 -7.15 -4.17 10.11
CA SER A 97 -6.93 -2.80 9.61
C SER A 97 -5.63 -2.19 10.17
N GLY A 98 -4.62 -2.00 9.31
CA GLY A 98 -3.30 -1.51 9.67
C GLY A 98 -2.84 -0.35 8.79
N TRP A 99 -1.73 0.28 9.15
CA TRP A 99 -1.00 1.09 8.17
C TRP A 99 -0.35 0.18 7.16
N SER A 100 -0.47 0.50 5.89
CA SER A 100 -0.04 -0.40 4.82
C SER A 100 0.97 0.28 3.89
N TYR A 101 1.85 -0.52 3.32
CA TYR A 101 2.85 -0.08 2.35
C TYR A 101 2.76 -1.03 1.16
N MET A 102 2.41 -0.50 -0.01
CA MET A 102 2.01 -1.31 -1.17
C MET A 102 2.89 -1.04 -2.38
N THR A 103 3.22 -2.10 -3.11
CA THR A 103 3.84 -2.00 -4.43
C THR A 103 3.41 -3.16 -5.32
N TYR A 104 3.41 -2.95 -6.63
CA TYR A 104 3.06 -4.00 -7.59
C TYR A 104 4.30 -4.79 -7.98
N ASP A 105 4.21 -6.11 -7.85
CA ASP A 105 5.21 -7.07 -8.31
C ASP A 105 4.77 -7.60 -9.69
N PRO A 106 5.35 -7.10 -10.80
CA PRO A 106 5.04 -7.57 -12.14
C PRO A 106 5.52 -9.00 -12.42
N ALA A 107 6.46 -9.55 -11.65
CA ALA A 107 6.97 -10.90 -11.86
C ALA A 107 5.89 -11.95 -11.54
N VAL A 108 5.11 -11.72 -10.48
CA VAL A 108 3.98 -12.58 -10.09
C VAL A 108 2.61 -11.98 -10.38
N LYS A 109 2.56 -10.75 -10.90
CA LYS A 109 1.33 -10.00 -11.22
C LYS A 109 0.42 -9.78 -10.01
N GLN A 110 1.02 -9.37 -8.89
CA GLN A 110 0.29 -9.13 -7.65
C GLN A 110 0.74 -7.83 -7.00
N ILE A 111 -0.15 -7.18 -6.26
CA ILE A 111 0.30 -6.14 -5.31
C ILE A 111 0.74 -6.85 -4.04
N VAL A 112 1.94 -6.52 -3.56
CA VAL A 112 2.43 -6.90 -2.24
C VAL A 112 2.15 -5.74 -1.28
N ALA A 113 1.51 -6.03 -0.17
CA ALA A 113 1.27 -5.08 0.90
C ALA A 113 1.92 -5.58 2.20
N PHE A 114 2.80 -4.75 2.77
CA PHE A 114 3.24 -4.92 4.16
C PHE A 114 2.34 -4.08 5.06
N VAL A 115 1.67 -4.73 6.02
CA VAL A 115 0.66 -4.11 6.90
C VAL A 115 1.16 -4.15 8.33
N TYR A 116 1.17 -3.00 9.00
CA TYR A 116 1.58 -2.85 10.39
C TYR A 116 0.41 -2.50 11.30
N PHE A 117 0.37 -3.19 12.44
CA PHE A 117 -0.52 -2.99 13.58
C PHE A 117 0.32 -2.74 14.84
N GLY A 118 -0.13 -1.88 15.76
CA GLY A 118 0.58 -1.71 17.04
C GLY A 118 0.43 -0.37 17.77
N LEU A 119 -0.51 0.48 17.38
CA LEU A 119 -0.71 1.79 18.04
C LEU A 119 -1.98 1.90 18.88
N ASP A 120 -2.75 0.82 18.95
CA ASP A 120 -4.11 0.78 19.50
C ASP A 120 -4.28 -0.35 20.52
N ASN A 121 -3.45 -0.37 21.57
CA ASN A 121 -3.52 -1.28 22.71
C ASN A 121 -3.46 -2.80 22.40
N HIS A 122 -3.24 -3.22 21.15
CA HIS A 122 -2.91 -4.63 20.86
C HIS A 122 -1.42 -4.82 20.64
N ALA A 123 -0.98 -6.07 20.76
CA ALA A 123 0.38 -6.46 20.47
C ALA A 123 0.76 -6.06 19.03
N PRO A 124 1.90 -5.39 18.82
CA PRO A 124 2.35 -5.02 17.50
C PRO A 124 2.54 -6.24 16.60
N ALA A 125 2.06 -6.14 15.36
CA ALA A 125 2.11 -7.22 14.38
C ALA A 125 2.38 -6.66 12.98
N GLY A 126 3.18 -7.38 12.20
CA GLY A 126 3.39 -7.15 10.77
C GLY A 126 2.73 -8.27 9.99
N TYR A 127 2.05 -7.95 8.91
CA TYR A 127 1.44 -8.91 8.00
C TYR A 127 1.93 -8.64 6.58
N THR A 128 2.14 -9.70 5.82
CA THR A 128 2.34 -9.59 4.37
C THR A 128 1.09 -10.15 3.71
N ILE A 129 0.41 -9.35 2.89
CA ILE A 129 -0.74 -9.80 2.10
C ILE A 129 -0.52 -9.48 0.63
N THR A 130 -1.03 -10.34 -0.25
CA THR A 130 -0.92 -10.16 -1.71
C THR A 130 -2.28 -10.07 -2.38
N TRP A 131 -2.44 -9.14 -3.30
CA TRP A 131 -3.65 -8.95 -4.11
C TRP A 131 -3.44 -9.43 -5.54
N ASP A 132 -4.31 -10.34 -6.02
CA ASP A 132 -4.22 -10.95 -7.35
C ASP A 132 -5.06 -10.27 -8.44
N GLY A 133 -5.66 -9.12 -8.13
CA GLY A 133 -6.64 -8.45 -8.98
C GLY A 133 -8.08 -8.62 -8.50
N SER A 134 -8.35 -9.61 -7.64
CA SER A 134 -9.69 -9.92 -7.15
C SER A 134 -9.76 -10.34 -5.68
N ARG A 135 -8.68 -10.90 -5.13
CA ARG A 135 -8.64 -11.44 -3.77
C ARG A 135 -7.32 -11.12 -3.08
N TRP A 136 -7.41 -10.95 -1.77
CA TRP A 136 -6.26 -10.91 -0.87
C TRP A 136 -5.88 -12.31 -0.40
N THR A 137 -4.59 -12.61 -0.35
CA THR A 137 -4.02 -13.82 0.23
C THR A 137 -3.06 -13.46 1.35
N ASP A 138 -3.16 -14.13 2.50
CA ASP A 138 -2.20 -13.97 3.59
C ASP A 138 -0.89 -14.68 3.24
N ARG A 139 0.22 -13.97 3.34
CA ARG A 139 1.58 -14.43 3.11
C ARG A 139 2.48 -14.26 4.34
N THR A 140 1.88 -13.90 5.46
CA THR A 140 2.56 -13.73 6.74
C THR A 140 3.26 -15.03 7.12
N ASN A 141 4.56 -14.96 7.38
CA ASN A 141 5.36 -16.11 7.76
C ASN A 141 6.54 -15.69 8.66
N ALA A 142 7.30 -16.65 9.19
CA ALA A 142 8.39 -16.38 10.13
C ALA A 142 9.58 -15.63 9.49
N SER A 143 9.74 -15.69 8.18
CA SER A 143 10.75 -14.96 7.40
C SER A 143 10.12 -13.72 6.77
N GLN A 144 9.85 -12.71 7.59
CA GLN A 144 9.38 -11.40 7.15
C GLN A 144 9.98 -10.29 8.03
N PRO A 145 9.95 -9.02 7.60
CA PRO A 145 10.32 -7.91 8.46
C PRO A 145 9.52 -7.94 9.76
N SER A 146 10.19 -7.71 10.89
CA SER A 146 9.49 -7.55 12.18
C SER A 146 8.46 -6.40 12.10
N PRO A 147 7.46 -6.34 13.00
CA PRO A 147 6.49 -5.24 13.01
C PRO A 147 7.20 -3.88 12.98
N ARG A 148 6.82 -3.00 12.05
CA ARG A 148 7.44 -1.69 11.82
C ARG A 148 6.53 -0.77 10.99
N ALA A 149 6.56 0.52 11.31
CA ALA A 149 5.96 1.56 10.50
C ALA A 149 7.03 2.27 9.65
N ASP A 150 6.61 3.22 8.83
CA ASP A 150 7.44 4.16 8.06
C ASP A 150 8.49 3.50 7.16
N VAL A 151 8.18 2.33 6.61
CA VAL A 151 9.05 1.63 5.66
C VAL A 151 8.99 2.26 4.27
N GLY A 152 10.10 2.16 3.53
CA GLY A 152 10.08 2.28 2.08
C GLY A 152 9.84 0.90 1.46
N ILE A 153 8.94 0.79 0.48
CA ILE A 153 8.73 -0.43 -0.30
C ILE A 153 8.63 -0.09 -1.79
N ALA A 154 9.33 -0.84 -2.63
CA ALA A 154 9.32 -0.64 -4.08
C ALA A 154 9.69 -1.92 -4.83
N TYR A 155 9.22 -2.07 -6.07
CA TYR A 155 9.73 -3.09 -6.98
C TYR A 155 11.01 -2.61 -7.65
N ASP A 156 12.08 -3.41 -7.59
CA ASP A 156 13.31 -3.21 -8.33
C ASP A 156 13.27 -3.99 -9.65
N GLN A 157 13.24 -3.26 -10.76
CA GLN A 157 13.22 -3.83 -12.10
C GLN A 157 14.52 -4.54 -12.50
N VAL A 158 15.65 -4.22 -11.85
CA VAL A 158 16.95 -4.82 -12.17
C VAL A 158 17.08 -6.21 -11.56
N THR A 159 16.74 -6.35 -10.28
CA THR A 159 16.76 -7.66 -9.59
C THR A 159 15.49 -8.47 -9.78
N GLY A 160 14.39 -7.81 -10.17
CA GLY A 160 13.08 -8.45 -10.31
C GLY A 160 12.41 -8.75 -8.97
N GLN A 161 12.81 -8.07 -7.89
CA GLN A 161 12.35 -8.31 -6.53
C GLN A 161 11.63 -7.09 -5.96
N VAL A 162 10.70 -7.31 -5.03
CA VAL A 162 10.20 -6.22 -4.19
C VAL A 162 11.17 -6.01 -3.03
N VAL A 163 11.58 -4.77 -2.80
CA VAL A 163 12.52 -4.36 -1.75
C VAL A 163 11.76 -3.59 -0.68
N LEU A 164 11.99 -3.93 0.59
CA LEU A 164 11.55 -3.17 1.75
C LEU A 164 12.78 -2.70 2.54
N TYR A 165 12.82 -1.42 2.89
CA TYR A 165 13.94 -0.84 3.64
C TYR A 165 13.48 -0.10 4.89
N GLY A 166 14.23 -0.33 5.97
CA GLY A 166 14.17 0.44 7.20
C GLY A 166 12.86 0.33 7.96
N GLY A 167 12.34 1.48 8.40
CA GLY A 167 11.15 1.61 9.23
C GLY A 167 11.46 1.89 10.70
N THR A 168 10.41 2.05 11.50
CA THR A 168 10.49 2.36 12.93
C THR A 168 9.61 1.42 13.74
N PHE A 169 10.11 0.98 14.89
CA PHE A 169 9.34 0.24 15.88
C PHE A 169 10.01 0.39 17.23
N ASP A 170 9.30 0.98 18.21
CA ASP A 170 9.58 1.12 19.66
C ASP A 170 11.01 1.45 20.16
N GLN A 171 12.00 1.47 19.28
CA GLN A 171 13.41 1.68 19.52
C GLN A 171 13.80 3.12 19.17
N PRO A 172 14.90 3.64 19.76
CA PRO A 172 15.35 5.02 19.51
C PRO A 172 15.87 5.26 18.09
N GLN A 173 16.30 4.20 17.41
CA GLN A 173 16.89 4.26 16.08
C GLN A 173 15.99 3.56 15.07
N PRO A 174 15.83 4.12 13.85
CA PRO A 174 15.15 3.41 12.78
C PRO A 174 15.93 2.15 12.40
N PHE A 175 15.20 1.16 11.91
CA PHE A 175 15.78 0.01 11.23
C PHE A 175 16.57 0.47 9.99
N ALA A 176 17.64 -0.25 9.68
CA ALA A 176 18.53 0.05 8.56
C ALA A 176 18.75 -1.15 7.64
N GLU A 177 18.07 -2.26 7.92
CA GLU A 177 18.14 -3.46 7.10
C GLU A 177 17.26 -3.38 5.85
N THR A 178 17.66 -4.18 4.87
CA THR A 178 16.94 -4.39 3.61
C THR A 178 16.35 -5.78 3.59
N TRP A 179 15.07 -5.89 3.24
CA TRP A 179 14.39 -7.15 2.99
C TRP A 179 14.02 -7.23 1.52
N VAL A 180 14.14 -8.41 0.92
CA VAL A 180 13.75 -8.67 -0.46
C VAL A 180 12.70 -9.76 -0.52
N TRP A 181 11.70 -9.55 -1.36
CA TRP A 181 10.60 -10.45 -1.64
C TRP A 181 10.75 -11.04 -3.03
N ASP A 182 10.69 -12.37 -3.11
CA ASP A 182 10.94 -13.15 -4.34
C ASP A 182 9.67 -13.56 -5.10
N GLY A 183 8.51 -13.02 -4.72
CA GLY A 183 7.20 -13.46 -5.20
C GLY A 183 6.46 -14.37 -4.22
N SER A 184 7.13 -14.88 -3.19
CA SER A 184 6.56 -15.85 -2.24
C SER A 184 6.92 -15.62 -0.78
N THR A 185 8.16 -15.24 -0.49
CA THR A 185 8.64 -15.01 0.88
C THR A 185 9.62 -13.83 0.91
N TRP A 186 9.76 -13.23 2.09
CA TRP A 186 10.85 -12.30 2.33
C TRP A 186 12.12 -13.04 2.72
N SER A 187 13.26 -12.41 2.45
CA SER A 187 14.54 -12.77 3.00
C SER A 187 15.32 -11.50 3.37
N LEU A 188 16.10 -11.58 4.44
CA LEU A 188 16.98 -10.49 4.84
C LEU A 188 18.13 -10.40 3.84
N TRP A 189 18.21 -9.27 3.14
CA TRP A 189 19.31 -9.05 2.21
C TRP A 189 20.59 -8.78 3.00
N SER A 190 21.65 -9.46 2.58
CA SER A 190 23.01 -9.17 3.02
C SER A 190 23.90 -9.08 1.80
N PRO A 191 24.80 -8.10 1.70
CA PRO A 191 25.79 -8.09 0.66
C PRO A 191 26.67 -9.33 0.81
N ALA A 192 27.01 -9.99 -0.31
CA ALA A 192 28.06 -10.99 -0.30
C ALA A 192 29.33 -10.36 0.32
N ALA A 193 29.97 -11.07 1.25
CA ALA A 193 31.20 -10.60 1.86
C ALA A 193 32.27 -10.39 0.77
N GLY A 194 32.48 -9.13 0.38
CA GLY A 194 33.61 -8.58 -0.38
C GLY A 194 34.05 -9.33 -1.66
N ALA A 195 33.94 -8.67 -2.81
CA ALA A 195 34.93 -8.80 -3.87
C ALA A 195 35.90 -7.61 -3.79
#